data_AF-A0A060C6B6-F1
#
_entry.id   AF-A0A060C6B6-F1
#
_cell.length_a   1.000
_cell.length_b   1.000
_cell.length_c   1.000
_cell.angle_alpha   90.00
_cell.angle_beta   90.00
_cell.angle_gamma   90.00
#
_symmetry.space_group_name_H-M   'P 1'
#
loop_
_entity.id
_entity.type
_entity.pdbx_description
1 polymer ?
#
loop_
_entity_poly.entity_id
_entity_poly.type
_entity_poly.pdbx_seq_one_letter_code
_entity_poly.pdbx_strand_id
1 'polypeptide(L)'
;MPAYTQLDGVPTHADPSLLTELLRERWGFDGVVVADYFGVAFLHVLHGLAEDLSDAAAQAITAGLDVELPSGNAFLEPLERAVEVWQGADGDHRPSPWSV
;
A
#
# COMPACT_ATOMS: atom_id res chain seq x y z
N MET A 1 4.93 -9.47 -8.11
CA MET A 1 5.17 -8.06 -8.48
C MET A 1 3.93 -7.52 -9.16
N PRO A 2 3.22 -6.55 -8.55
CA PRO A 2 2.06 -5.90 -9.16
C PRO A 2 2.47 -5.04 -10.36
N ALA A 3 1.51 -4.76 -11.25
CA ALA A 3 1.73 -3.96 -12.45
C ALA A 3 1.45 -2.47 -12.19
N TYR A 4 1.92 -1.60 -13.07
CA TYR A 4 1.58 -0.16 -13.00
C TYR A 4 0.13 0.17 -13.35
N THR A 5 -0.61 -0.79 -13.92
CA THR A 5 -1.98 -0.55 -14.38
C THR A 5 -2.98 -0.48 -13.22
N GLN A 6 -4.13 0.12 -13.50
CA GLN A 6 -5.32 0.01 -12.67
C GLN A 6 -6.27 -1.02 -13.29
N LEU A 7 -6.98 -1.77 -12.45
CA LEU A 7 -8.10 -2.63 -12.85
C LEU A 7 -9.36 -2.06 -12.23
N ASP A 8 -10.36 -1.75 -13.06
CA ASP A 8 -11.61 -1.10 -12.64
C ASP A 8 -11.41 0.17 -11.78
N GLY A 9 -10.35 0.91 -12.08
CA GLY A 9 -9.98 2.14 -11.38
C GLY A 9 -9.08 1.95 -10.14
N VAL A 10 -8.80 0.72 -9.73
CA VAL A 10 -7.94 0.43 -8.56
C VAL A 10 -6.51 0.10 -9.03
N PRO A 11 -5.48 0.87 -8.63
CA PRO A 11 -4.08 0.52 -8.91
C PRO A 11 -3.68 -0.80 -8.29
N THR A 12 -3.07 -1.70 -9.07
CA THR A 12 -2.74 -3.04 -8.54
C THR A 12 -1.71 -3.05 -7.40
N HIS A 13 -0.96 -1.95 -7.22
CA HIS A 13 -0.06 -1.76 -6.09
C HIS A 13 -0.78 -1.48 -4.75
N ALA A 14 -2.08 -1.15 -4.80
CA ALA A 14 -2.92 -0.86 -3.63
C ALA A 14 -4.24 -1.63 -3.66
N ASP A 15 -4.29 -2.78 -4.35
CA ASP A 15 -5.51 -3.58 -4.51
C ASP A 15 -5.49 -4.83 -3.60
N PRO A 16 -6.18 -4.83 -2.44
CA PRO A 16 -6.23 -5.97 -1.54
C PRO A 16 -6.96 -7.18 -2.16
N SER A 17 -7.91 -6.96 -3.08
CA SER A 17 -8.64 -8.05 -3.73
C SER A 17 -7.71 -8.89 -4.61
N LEU A 18 -6.66 -8.28 -5.16
CA LEU A 18 -5.64 -8.96 -5.95
C LEU A 18 -4.51 -9.50 -5.09
N LEU A 19 -3.89 -8.63 -4.28
CA LEU A 19 -2.65 -8.96 -3.59
C LEU A 19 -2.87 -9.82 -2.34
N THR A 20 -4.00 -9.67 -1.66
CA THR A 20 -4.32 -10.46 -0.47
C THR A 20 -5.36 -11.52 -0.79
N GLU A 21 -6.59 -11.14 -1.16
CA GLU A 21 -7.68 -12.12 -1.33
C GLU A 21 -7.41 -13.14 -2.43
N LEU A 22 -7.05 -12.70 -3.64
CA LEU A 22 -6.79 -13.62 -4.73
C LEU A 22 -5.45 -14.34 -4.58
N LEU A 23 -4.36 -13.57 -4.47
CA LEU A 23 -3.01 -14.12 -4.50
C LEU A 23 -2.67 -14.94 -3.24
N ARG A 24 -2.88 -14.37 -2.04
CA ARG A 24 -2.48 -15.04 -0.80
C ARG A 24 -3.55 -16.02 -0.34
N GLU A 25 -4.80 -15.59 -0.22
CA GLU A 25 -5.85 -16.42 0.39
C GLU A 25 -6.37 -17.50 -0.56
N ARG A 26 -6.72 -17.15 -1.80
CA ARG A 26 -7.30 -18.12 -2.75
C ARG A 26 -6.25 -18.98 -3.44
N TRP A 27 -5.11 -18.42 -3.83
CA TRP A 27 -4.04 -19.17 -4.50
C TRP A 27 -3.00 -19.74 -3.54
N GLY A 28 -2.97 -19.31 -2.28
CA GLY A 28 -2.05 -19.84 -1.27
C GLY A 28 -0.61 -19.35 -1.46
N PHE A 29 -0.40 -18.19 -2.08
CA PHE A 29 0.96 -17.65 -2.25
C PHE A 29 1.51 -17.12 -0.93
N ASP A 30 2.57 -17.76 -0.43
CA ASP A 30 3.26 -17.40 0.83
C ASP A 30 4.64 -16.77 0.59
N GLY A 31 4.88 -16.27 -0.63
CA GLY A 31 6.11 -15.60 -0.99
C GLY A 31 6.09 -14.09 -0.75
N VAL A 32 7.17 -13.44 -1.15
CA VAL A 32 7.34 -11.99 -1.08
C VAL A 32 6.76 -11.32 -2.33
N VAL A 33 5.93 -10.30 -2.14
CA VAL A 33 5.40 -9.40 -3.16
C VAL A 33 6.23 -8.14 -3.21
N VAL A 34 7.10 -8.08 -4.20
CA VAL A 34 7.98 -6.92 -4.46
C VAL A 34 7.30 -5.97 -5.44
N ALA A 35 7.38 -4.66 -5.19
CA ALA A 35 6.90 -3.61 -6.09
C ALA A 35 7.67 -3.60 -7.41
N ASP A 36 7.01 -3.16 -8.48
CA ASP A 36 7.76 -2.64 -9.63
C ASP A 36 8.33 -1.25 -9.28
N TYR A 37 9.31 -0.78 -10.04
CA TYR A 37 10.06 0.43 -9.70
C TYR A 37 9.15 1.65 -9.54
N PHE A 38 9.24 2.32 -8.39
CA PHE A 38 8.43 3.48 -8.01
C PHE A 38 6.92 3.23 -7.93
N GLY A 39 6.47 1.97 -7.99
CA GLY A 39 5.04 1.64 -8.05
C GLY A 39 4.24 2.16 -6.86
N VAL A 40 4.84 2.21 -5.66
CA VAL A 40 4.22 2.81 -4.46
C VAL A 40 4.08 4.33 -4.63
N ALA A 41 5.14 5.02 -5.03
CA ALA A 41 5.10 6.47 -5.24
C ALA A 41 4.08 6.88 -6.33
N PHE A 42 3.89 6.03 -7.34
CA PHE A 42 2.89 6.25 -8.39
C PHE A 42 1.45 6.26 -7.90
N LEU A 43 1.14 5.67 -6.75
CA LEU A 43 -0.18 5.83 -6.12
C LEU A 43 -0.50 7.32 -5.89
N HIS A 44 0.50 8.11 -5.52
CA HIS A 44 0.38 9.56 -5.37
C HIS A 44 0.58 10.30 -6.71
N VAL A 45 1.76 10.16 -7.32
CA VAL A 45 2.18 11.07 -8.40
C VAL A 45 1.62 10.73 -9.79
N LEU A 46 1.11 9.51 -10.00
CA LEU A 46 0.59 9.06 -11.30
C LEU A 46 -0.91 8.77 -11.26
N HIS A 47 -1.37 8.00 -10.26
CA HIS A 47 -2.76 7.58 -10.15
C HIS A 47 -3.63 8.58 -9.39
N GLY A 48 -3.02 9.48 -8.59
CA GLY A 48 -3.76 10.44 -7.77
C GLY A 48 -4.67 9.76 -6.73
N LEU A 49 -4.36 8.53 -6.34
CA LEU A 49 -5.10 7.76 -5.33
C LEU A 49 -4.69 8.19 -3.92
N ALA A 50 -3.38 8.36 -3.69
CA ALA A 50 -2.83 8.70 -2.39
C ALA A 50 -2.59 10.21 -2.26
N GLU A 51 -2.86 10.76 -1.08
CA GLU A 51 -2.65 12.18 -0.76
C GLU A 51 -1.17 12.55 -0.70
N ASP A 52 -0.33 11.65 -0.17
CA ASP A 52 1.12 11.78 -0.09
C ASP A 52 1.83 10.41 -0.06
N LEU A 53 3.14 10.39 0.18
CA LEU A 53 3.91 9.13 0.26
C LEU A 53 3.63 8.30 1.53
N SER A 54 3.19 8.93 2.62
CA SER A 54 2.83 8.22 3.86
C SER A 54 1.53 7.46 3.65
N ASP A 55 0.55 8.12 3.03
CA ASP A 55 -0.69 7.51 2.58
C ASP A 55 -0.42 6.38 1.56
N ALA A 56 0.37 6.66 0.52
CA ALA A 56 0.73 5.64 -0.47
C ALA A 56 1.38 4.40 0.16
N ALA A 57 2.26 4.60 1.15
CA ALA A 57 2.88 3.51 1.89
C ALA A 57 1.85 2.68 2.65
N ALA A 58 0.94 3.35 3.36
CA ALA A 58 -0.11 2.71 4.15
C ALA A 58 -1.06 1.87 3.27
N GLN A 59 -1.51 2.43 2.14
CA GLN A 59 -2.39 1.69 1.22
C GLN A 59 -1.69 0.47 0.61
N ALA A 60 -0.44 0.62 0.15
CA ALA A 60 0.30 -0.47 -0.48
C ALA A 60 0.60 -1.62 0.49
N ILE A 61 1.08 -1.31 1.69
CA ILE A 61 1.40 -2.34 2.69
C ILE A 61 0.13 -3.04 3.18
N THR A 62 -0.97 -2.30 3.35
CA THR A 62 -2.28 -2.86 3.75
C THR A 62 -2.85 -3.76 2.66
N ALA A 63 -2.65 -3.43 1.38
CA ALA A 63 -3.07 -4.26 0.27
C ALA A 63 -2.33 -5.62 0.21
N GLY A 64 -1.12 -5.71 0.79
CA GLY A 64 -0.32 -6.93 0.84
C GLY A 64 1.00 -6.87 0.08
N LEU A 65 1.50 -5.67 -0.24
CA LEU A 65 2.84 -5.43 -0.79
C LEU A 65 3.90 -5.49 0.33
N ASP A 66 4.99 -6.22 0.10
CA ASP A 66 6.03 -6.44 1.13
C ASP A 66 7.26 -5.55 0.96
N VAL A 67 7.68 -5.28 -0.30
CA VAL A 67 8.95 -4.61 -0.60
C VAL A 67 8.75 -3.49 -1.61
N GLU A 68 9.21 -2.29 -1.28
CA GLU A 68 9.30 -1.16 -2.20
C GLU A 68 10.61 -1.22 -3.02
N LEU A 69 10.54 -0.82 -4.30
CA LEU A 69 11.69 -0.67 -5.19
C LEU A 69 11.66 0.68 -5.92
N PRO A 70 12.81 1.19 -6.42
CA PRO A 70 14.16 0.66 -6.17
C PRO A 70 14.75 1.07 -4.82
N SER A 71 14.12 2.04 -4.15
CA SER A 71 14.53 2.59 -2.87
C SER A 71 13.32 2.74 -1.96
N GLY A 72 13.56 2.83 -0.66
CA GLY A 72 12.51 2.99 0.35
C GLY A 72 11.99 4.42 0.46
N ASN A 73 11.46 4.99 -0.63
CA ASN A 73 10.98 6.37 -0.64
C ASN A 73 9.66 6.53 0.13
N ALA A 74 8.83 5.49 0.17
CA ALA A 74 7.56 5.44 0.89
C ALA A 74 7.65 4.53 2.14
N PHE A 75 8.33 3.38 2.05
CA PHE A 75 8.38 2.36 3.11
C PHE A 75 9.41 2.63 4.23
N LEU A 76 10.19 3.72 4.15
CA LEU A 76 11.04 4.19 5.26
C LEU A 76 10.30 5.25 6.10
N GLU A 77 10.83 6.48 6.14
CA GLU A 77 10.29 7.56 6.96
C GLU A 77 8.78 7.82 6.76
N PRO A 78 8.20 7.75 5.53
CA PRO A 78 6.76 8.00 5.39
C PRO A 78 5.88 6.91 6.00
N LEU A 79 6.29 5.65 5.92
CA LEU A 79 5.55 4.56 6.56
C LEU A 79 5.61 4.65 8.09
N GLU A 80 6.76 5.03 8.65
CA GLU A 80 6.88 5.30 10.09
C GLU A 80 5.88 6.37 10.53
N ARG A 81 5.81 7.48 9.79
CA ARG A 81 4.83 8.55 10.03
C ARG A 81 3.39 8.06 9.93
N ALA A 82 3.08 7.22 8.93
CA ALA A 82 1.74 6.66 8.78
C ALA A 82 1.34 5.81 9.99
N VAL A 83 2.27 5.02 10.54
CA VAL A 83 2.06 4.24 11.77
C VAL A 83 1.87 5.15 12.99
N GLU A 84 2.66 6.22 13.14
CA GLU A 84 2.50 7.18 14.23
C GLU A 84 1.11 7.84 14.23
N VAL A 85 0.63 8.26 13.06
CA VAL A 85 -0.71 8.84 12.89
C VAL A 85 -1.78 7.80 13.25
N TRP A 86 -1.61 6.55 12.80
CA TRP A 86 -2.54 5.46 13.10
C TRP A 86 -2.64 5.19 14.60
N GLN A 87 -1.50 5.04 15.29
CA GLN A 87 -1.44 4.83 16.74
C GLN A 87 -2.03 6.00 17.52
N GLY A 88 -1.83 7.23 17.04
CA GLY A 88 -2.43 8.43 17.62
C GLY A 88 -3.96 8.46 17.50
N ALA A 89 -4.51 7.99 16.38
CA ALA A 89 -5.95 7.89 16.14
C ALA A 89 -6.61 6.79 17.00
N ASP A 90 -5.95 5.64 17.16
CA ASP A 90 -6.44 4.59 18.05
C ASP A 90 -6.49 5.05 19.52
N GLY A 91 -5.51 5.87 19.93
CA GLY A 91 -5.48 6.48 21.27
C GLY A 91 -6.62 7.48 21.53
N ASP A 92 -7.19 8.08 20.49
CA ASP A 92 -8.27 9.07 20.59
C ASP A 92 -9.65 8.54 20.13
N HIS A 93 -9.77 7.23 19.88
CA HIS A 93 -10.96 6.54 19.36
C HIS A 93 -11.45 7.08 18.01
N ARG A 94 -10.61 7.77 17.22
CA ARG A 94 -10.96 8.07 15.83
C ARG A 94 -10.67 6.85 14.95
N PRO A 95 -11.60 6.49 14.05
CA PRO A 95 -11.34 5.42 13.10
C PRO A 95 -10.17 5.80 12.20
N SER A 96 -9.27 4.85 11.97
CA SER A 96 -8.24 4.98 10.95
C SER A 96 -8.88 5.26 9.59
N PRO A 97 -8.32 6.17 8.78
CA PRO A 97 -8.78 6.39 7.41
C PRO A 97 -8.64 5.14 6.52
N TRP A 98 -7.90 4.13 6.98
CA TRP A 98 -7.65 2.86 6.29
C TRP A 98 -8.43 1.67 6.88
N SER A 99 -9.28 1.88 7.88
CA SER A 99 -10.16 0.84 8.41
C SER A 99 -11.32 0.61 7.46
N VAL A 100 -11.32 -0.54 6.78
CA VAL A 100 -12.44 -1.06 5.98
C VAL A 100 -13.60 -1.50 6.88
#